data_AF-A0A2I1MJN2-F1
#
_entry.id   AF-A0A2I1MJN2-F1
#
_cell.length_a   1.000
_cell.length_b   1.000
_cell.length_c   1.000
_cell.angle_alpha   90.00
_cell.angle_beta   90.00
_cell.angle_gamma   90.00
#
_symmetry.space_group_name_H-M   'P 1'
#
loop_
_entity.id
_entity.type
_entity.pdbx_description
1 polymer ?
#
loop_
_entity_poly.entity_id
_entity_poly.type
_entity_poly.pdbx_seq_one_letter_code
_entity_poly.pdbx_strand_id
1 'polypeptide(L)'
;YTRPEMARVWSDDNRYKCWLEVEILAAEAWAELGEIPQEDVKKIRAKASFDVDRIQEIEAQTRHDVVAFTRCVSESLGEERKWVHYGLTSTDVVDTAQGYQLKQANDIIRQDLVWFLEILKKKAQKYKHTVCMGRTHGVHAEPTTFGLKMARYYSEIKRQIDRFDHAAKGVEAGKISGAVGTFANVPTAVEAYVCDHLGIRAQEISTQVLPRDLHAEYIACLALIATSIENMATEIRHLQKSETREVEEYFAKGQKGSSAMPHKRNPISSE
;
A
#
# COMPACT_ATOMS: atom_id res chain seq x y z
N TYR A 1 -0.89 -10.43 12.33
CA TYR A 1 -1.22 -9.00 12.42
C TYR A 1 -1.67 -8.44 11.07
N THR A 2 -2.50 -9.16 10.31
CA THR A 2 -2.86 -8.79 8.93
C THR A 2 -4.37 -8.62 8.84
N ARG A 3 -4.83 -7.41 8.49
CA ARG A 3 -6.26 -7.13 8.27
C ARG A 3 -6.69 -7.66 6.89
N PRO A 4 -7.92 -8.18 6.73
CA PRO A 4 -8.37 -8.80 5.47
C PRO A 4 -8.27 -7.89 4.24
N GLU A 5 -8.53 -6.59 4.37
CA GLU A 5 -8.48 -5.65 3.24
C GLU A 5 -7.06 -5.49 2.67
N MET A 6 -6.06 -5.31 3.53
CA MET A 6 -4.66 -5.24 3.10
C MET A 6 -4.16 -6.60 2.61
N ALA A 7 -4.58 -7.70 3.23
CA ALA A 7 -4.23 -9.05 2.78
C ALA A 7 -4.70 -9.33 1.35
N ARG A 8 -5.89 -8.83 0.96
CA ARG A 8 -6.42 -9.00 -0.40
C ARG A 8 -5.54 -8.30 -1.44
N VAL A 9 -5.07 -7.09 -1.16
CA VAL A 9 -4.19 -6.33 -2.07
C VAL A 9 -2.92 -7.11 -2.42
N TRP A 10 -2.34 -7.80 -1.43
CA TRP A 10 -1.11 -8.57 -1.56
C TRP A 10 -1.31 -10.06 -1.86
N SER A 11 -2.53 -10.47 -2.23
CA SER A 11 -2.79 -11.85 -2.65
C SER A 11 -2.26 -12.12 -4.06
N ASP A 12 -1.88 -13.37 -4.35
CA ASP A 12 -1.43 -13.77 -5.70
C ASP A 12 -2.53 -13.52 -6.75
N ASP A 13 -3.80 -13.77 -6.40
CA ASP A 13 -4.95 -13.47 -7.25
C ASP A 13 -5.00 -11.98 -7.62
N ASN A 14 -4.84 -11.07 -6.65
CA ASN A 14 -4.82 -9.64 -6.95
C ASN A 14 -3.57 -9.21 -7.73
N ARG A 15 -2.40 -9.80 -7.44
CA ARG A 15 -1.17 -9.56 -8.21
C ARG A 15 -1.38 -9.88 -9.69
N TYR A 16 -1.88 -11.07 -10.00
CA TYR A 16 -2.11 -11.48 -11.38
C TYR A 16 -3.28 -10.75 -12.05
N LYS A 17 -4.30 -10.30 -11.29
CA LYS A 17 -5.29 -9.33 -11.80
C LYS A 17 -4.66 -8.02 -12.24
N CYS A 18 -3.73 -7.49 -11.44
CA CYS A 18 -3.03 -6.25 -11.81
C CYS A 18 -2.14 -6.46 -13.04
N TRP A 19 -1.48 -7.61 -13.17
CA TRP A 19 -0.70 -7.96 -14.36
C TRP A 19 -1.59 -8.08 -15.60
N LEU A 20 -2.73 -8.77 -15.47
CA LEU A 20 -3.69 -8.92 -16.54
C LEU A 20 -4.25 -7.56 -16.99
N GLU A 21 -4.58 -6.68 -16.05
CA GLU A 21 -5.07 -5.35 -16.39
C GLU A 21 -4.03 -4.53 -17.17
N VAL A 22 -2.76 -4.58 -16.76
CA VAL A 22 -1.66 -3.93 -17.50
C VAL A 22 -1.53 -4.49 -18.93
N GLU A 23 -1.57 -5.81 -19.10
CA GLU A 23 -1.49 -6.45 -20.42
C GLU A 23 -2.65 -6.04 -21.34
N ILE A 24 -3.88 -6.05 -20.83
CA ILE A 24 -5.04 -5.71 -21.64
C ILE A 24 -5.01 -4.22 -22.00
N LEU A 25 -4.68 -3.33 -21.06
CA LEU A 25 -4.55 -1.90 -21.33
C LEU A 25 -3.41 -1.61 -22.32
N ALA A 26 -2.31 -2.36 -22.28
CA ALA A 26 -1.24 -2.23 -23.26
C ALA A 26 -1.71 -2.64 -24.67
N ALA A 27 -2.47 -3.74 -24.78
CA ALA A 27 -3.08 -4.16 -26.05
C ALA A 27 -4.10 -3.12 -26.57
N GLU A 28 -4.91 -2.53 -25.69
CA GLU A 28 -5.83 -1.43 -26.03
C GLU A 28 -5.07 -0.20 -26.55
N ALA A 29 -4.00 0.21 -25.87
CA ALA A 29 -3.18 1.33 -26.32
C ALA A 29 -2.60 1.09 -27.72
N TRP A 30 -2.11 -0.12 -27.98
CA TRP A 30 -1.63 -0.49 -29.32
C TRP A 30 -2.74 -0.52 -30.38
N ALA A 31 -3.97 -0.85 -30.00
CA ALA A 31 -5.11 -0.78 -30.91
C ALA A 31 -5.57 0.66 -31.19
N GLU A 32 -5.46 1.57 -30.22
CA GLU A 32 -5.65 3.02 -30.44
C GLU A 32 -4.59 3.59 -31.40
N LEU A 33 -3.39 3.02 -31.41
CA LEU A 33 -2.32 3.36 -32.36
C LEU A 33 -2.48 2.67 -33.73
N GLY A 34 -3.42 1.74 -33.88
CA GLY A 34 -3.70 1.03 -35.13
C GLY A 34 -2.79 -0.17 -35.43
N GLU A 35 -1.92 -0.57 -34.50
CA GLU A 35 -0.99 -1.71 -34.67
C GLU A 35 -1.66 -3.06 -34.37
N ILE A 36 -2.67 -3.05 -33.49
CA ILE A 36 -3.47 -4.23 -33.14
C ILE A 36 -4.92 -4.03 -33.61
N PRO A 37 -5.56 -5.02 -34.26
CA PRO A 37 -6.97 -4.93 -34.61
C PRO A 37 -7.86 -4.76 -33.36
N GLN A 38 -8.72 -3.75 -33.39
CA GLN A 38 -9.68 -3.45 -32.31
C GLN A 38 -10.54 -4.67 -31.92
N GLU A 39 -10.92 -5.51 -32.89
CA GLU A 39 -11.68 -6.74 -32.63
C GLU A 39 -10.90 -7.81 -31.85
N ASP A 40 -9.59 -7.87 -32.00
CA ASP A 40 -8.75 -8.81 -31.23
C ASP A 40 -8.62 -8.35 -29.78
N VAL A 41 -8.47 -7.05 -29.54
CA VAL A 41 -8.42 -6.51 -28.18
C VAL A 41 -9.75 -6.66 -27.44
N LYS A 42 -10.88 -6.47 -28.13
CA LYS A 42 -12.21 -6.77 -27.55
C LYS A 42 -12.32 -8.23 -27.09
N LYS A 43 -11.78 -9.18 -27.85
CA LYS A 43 -11.74 -10.60 -27.44
C LYS A 43 -10.85 -10.80 -26.23
N ILE A 44 -9.66 -10.19 -26.22
CA ILE A 44 -8.73 -10.25 -25.08
C ILE A 44 -9.43 -9.73 -23.81
N ARG A 45 -9.99 -8.51 -23.84
CA ARG A 45 -10.70 -7.91 -22.69
C ARG A 45 -11.86 -8.78 -22.20
N ALA A 46 -12.58 -9.44 -23.11
CA ALA A 46 -13.75 -10.25 -22.77
C ALA A 46 -13.41 -11.66 -22.25
N LYS A 47 -12.27 -12.25 -22.65
CA LYS A 47 -11.98 -13.67 -22.44
C LYS A 47 -10.71 -13.95 -21.66
N ALA A 48 -9.75 -13.03 -21.63
CA ALA A 48 -8.47 -13.25 -20.97
C ALA A 48 -8.70 -13.51 -19.48
N SER A 49 -8.25 -14.67 -19.02
CA SER A 49 -8.34 -15.09 -17.62
C SER A 49 -7.08 -15.86 -17.25
N PHE A 50 -6.85 -16.04 -15.95
CA PHE A 50 -5.75 -16.83 -15.45
C PHE A 50 -6.22 -17.73 -14.31
N ASP A 51 -5.42 -18.74 -13.99
CA ASP A 51 -5.57 -19.58 -12.81
C ASP A 51 -4.23 -19.59 -12.03
N VAL A 52 -4.30 -19.31 -10.72
CA VAL A 52 -3.09 -19.11 -9.89
C VAL A 52 -2.27 -20.39 -9.79
N ASP A 53 -2.94 -21.53 -9.58
CA ASP A 53 -2.28 -22.82 -9.44
C ASP A 53 -1.62 -23.21 -10.77
N ARG A 54 -2.30 -22.96 -11.89
CA ARG A 54 -1.77 -23.19 -13.23
C ARG A 54 -0.53 -22.36 -13.53
N ILE A 55 -0.50 -21.09 -13.10
CA ILE A 55 0.70 -20.25 -13.24
C ILE A 55 1.87 -20.88 -12.47
N GLN A 56 1.65 -21.33 -11.23
CA GLN A 56 2.69 -21.95 -10.41
C GLN A 56 3.21 -23.26 -11.04
N GLU A 57 2.33 -24.08 -11.62
CA GLU A 57 2.71 -25.28 -12.37
C GLU A 57 3.64 -24.96 -13.56
N ILE A 58 3.29 -23.93 -14.35
CA ILE A 58 4.09 -23.52 -15.50
C ILE A 58 5.42 -22.92 -15.02
N GLU A 59 5.40 -22.11 -13.97
CA GLU A 59 6.59 -21.47 -13.39
C GLU A 59 7.62 -22.49 -12.90
N ALA A 60 7.16 -23.60 -12.30
CA ALA A 60 8.04 -24.70 -11.89
C ALA A 60 8.89 -25.26 -13.04
N GLN A 61 8.42 -25.11 -14.28
CA GLN A 61 9.13 -25.53 -15.50
C GLN A 61 9.91 -24.37 -16.14
N THR A 62 9.29 -23.19 -16.28
CA THR A 62 9.88 -22.04 -16.98
C THR A 62 10.94 -21.33 -16.15
N ARG A 63 10.86 -21.42 -14.82
CA ARG A 63 11.64 -20.63 -13.84
C ARG A 63 11.57 -19.13 -14.11
N HIS A 64 10.42 -18.69 -14.65
CA HIS A 64 10.16 -17.30 -14.99
C HIS A 64 8.66 -17.02 -14.87
N ASP A 65 8.32 -16.20 -13.89
CA ASP A 65 6.98 -15.79 -13.47
C ASP A 65 6.13 -15.15 -14.58
N VAL A 66 6.62 -14.11 -15.26
CA VAL A 66 5.87 -13.42 -16.34
C VAL A 66 5.65 -14.34 -17.53
N VAL A 67 6.63 -15.19 -17.87
CA VAL A 67 6.46 -16.20 -18.92
C VAL A 67 5.40 -17.24 -18.52
N ALA A 68 5.37 -17.64 -17.25
CA ALA A 68 4.34 -18.56 -16.76
C ALA A 68 2.95 -17.93 -16.79
N PHE A 69 2.84 -16.67 -16.35
CA PHE A 69 1.61 -15.88 -16.40
C PHE A 69 1.07 -15.72 -17.83
N THR A 70 1.88 -15.19 -18.75
CA THR A 70 1.47 -14.96 -20.15
C THR A 70 1.07 -16.27 -20.85
N ARG A 71 1.73 -17.38 -20.55
CA ARG A 71 1.33 -18.71 -21.04
C ARG A 71 -0.01 -19.15 -20.48
N CYS A 72 -0.23 -19.00 -19.17
CA CYS A 72 -1.52 -19.32 -18.55
C CYS A 72 -2.65 -18.47 -19.15
N VAL A 73 -2.46 -17.16 -19.29
CA VAL A 73 -3.45 -16.27 -19.94
C VAL A 73 -3.73 -16.72 -21.38
N SER A 74 -2.69 -17.11 -22.12
CA SER A 74 -2.82 -17.60 -23.49
C SER A 74 -3.62 -18.90 -23.62
N GLU A 75 -3.76 -19.70 -22.56
CA GLU A 75 -4.61 -20.90 -22.54
C GLU A 75 -6.11 -20.55 -22.57
N SER A 76 -6.49 -19.34 -22.16
CA SER A 76 -7.88 -18.85 -22.19
C SER A 76 -8.30 -18.19 -23.50
N LEU A 77 -7.36 -17.97 -24.43
CA LEU A 77 -7.52 -17.15 -25.62
C LEU A 77 -7.38 -17.93 -26.94
N GLY A 78 -7.95 -17.38 -28.01
CA GLY A 78 -7.81 -17.87 -29.38
C GLY A 78 -6.54 -17.36 -30.08
N GLU A 79 -6.66 -17.03 -31.37
CA GLU A 79 -5.54 -16.48 -32.16
C GLU A 79 -5.06 -15.12 -31.64
N GLU A 80 -5.95 -14.35 -31.01
CA GLU A 80 -5.65 -13.05 -30.41
C GLU A 80 -4.59 -13.13 -29.30
N ARG A 81 -4.29 -14.33 -28.77
CA ARG A 81 -3.22 -14.54 -27.78
C ARG A 81 -1.85 -14.05 -28.23
N LYS A 82 -1.62 -13.94 -29.55
CA LYS A 82 -0.37 -13.42 -30.14
C LYS A 82 -0.06 -11.97 -29.73
N TRP A 83 -1.07 -11.24 -29.25
CA TRP A 83 -0.95 -9.85 -28.82
C TRP A 83 -0.70 -9.69 -27.32
N VAL A 84 -0.84 -10.76 -26.53
CA VAL A 84 -0.45 -10.75 -25.12
C VAL A 84 1.05 -10.47 -25.04
N HIS A 85 1.44 -9.51 -24.21
CA HIS A 85 2.82 -9.07 -24.03
C HIS A 85 3.48 -8.43 -25.27
N TYR A 86 2.70 -7.92 -26.23
CA TYR A 86 3.23 -7.32 -27.45
C TYR A 86 4.02 -6.02 -27.16
N GLY A 87 5.30 -6.01 -27.52
CA GLY A 87 6.21 -4.87 -27.34
C GLY A 87 6.71 -4.65 -25.91
N LEU A 88 6.29 -5.48 -24.95
CA LEU A 88 6.61 -5.32 -23.53
C LEU A 88 7.85 -6.12 -23.12
N THR A 89 8.51 -5.67 -22.04
CA THR A 89 9.40 -6.51 -21.23
C THR A 89 8.70 -6.92 -19.94
N SER A 90 9.18 -7.98 -19.27
CA SER A 90 8.59 -8.51 -18.04
C SER A 90 8.33 -7.44 -16.99
N THR A 91 9.29 -6.52 -16.80
CA THR A 91 9.18 -5.50 -15.77
C THR A 91 8.32 -4.31 -16.18
N ASP A 92 7.96 -4.15 -17.45
CA ASP A 92 6.89 -3.20 -17.83
C ASP A 92 5.57 -3.60 -17.17
N VAL A 93 5.30 -4.91 -17.12
CA VAL A 93 4.14 -5.47 -16.42
C VAL A 93 4.34 -5.45 -14.91
N VAL A 94 5.44 -6.03 -14.42
CA VAL A 94 5.65 -6.23 -12.97
C VAL A 94 5.69 -4.91 -12.21
N ASP A 95 6.48 -3.92 -12.65
CA ASP A 95 6.62 -2.66 -11.90
C ASP A 95 5.37 -1.77 -12.04
N THR A 96 4.74 -1.73 -13.20
CA THR A 96 3.49 -0.98 -13.39
C THR A 96 2.35 -1.56 -12.56
N ALA A 97 2.21 -2.89 -12.57
CA ALA A 97 1.24 -3.56 -11.71
C ALA A 97 1.57 -3.38 -10.23
N GLN A 98 2.84 -3.38 -9.85
CA GLN A 98 3.25 -3.09 -8.46
C GLN A 98 2.90 -1.66 -8.05
N GLY A 99 3.12 -0.66 -8.92
CA GLY A 99 2.70 0.72 -8.68
C GLY A 99 1.18 0.84 -8.48
N TYR A 100 0.40 0.09 -9.27
CA TYR A 100 -1.05 -0.01 -9.12
C TYR A 100 -1.47 -0.74 -7.83
N GLN A 101 -0.80 -1.83 -7.44
CA GLN A 101 -1.04 -2.50 -6.16
C GLN A 101 -0.69 -1.60 -4.96
N LEU A 102 0.41 -0.84 -5.06
CA LEU A 102 0.81 0.13 -4.05
C LEU A 102 -0.23 1.24 -3.93
N LYS A 103 -0.80 1.72 -5.04
CA LYS A 103 -1.95 2.64 -5.00
C LYS A 103 -3.11 2.09 -4.18
N GLN A 104 -3.51 0.83 -4.40
CA GLN A 104 -4.58 0.18 -3.63
C GLN A 104 -4.25 0.11 -2.13
N ALA A 105 -3.01 -0.25 -1.78
CA ALA A 105 -2.54 -0.26 -0.40
C ALA A 105 -2.53 1.15 0.21
N ASN A 106 -2.11 2.15 -0.56
CA ASN A 106 -2.02 3.53 -0.12
C ASN A 106 -3.38 4.14 0.16
N ASP A 107 -4.40 3.79 -0.63
CA ASP A 107 -5.77 4.23 -0.40
C ASP A 107 -6.31 3.73 0.96
N ILE A 108 -5.96 2.50 1.36
CA ILE A 108 -6.28 1.96 2.69
C ILE A 108 -5.53 2.72 3.79
N ILE A 109 -4.22 2.88 3.65
CA ILE A 109 -3.37 3.53 4.67
C ILE A 109 -3.77 4.99 4.85
N ARG A 110 -4.05 5.71 3.76
CA ARG A 110 -4.55 7.09 3.79
C ARG A 110 -5.85 7.20 4.57
N GLN A 111 -6.78 6.27 4.32
CA GLN A 111 -8.05 6.25 5.02
C GLN A 111 -7.88 5.94 6.52
N ASP A 112 -6.99 5.01 6.87
CA ASP A 112 -6.64 4.69 8.27
C ASP A 112 -6.00 5.90 8.98
N LEU A 113 -5.09 6.62 8.31
CA LEU A 113 -4.45 7.83 8.86
C LEU A 113 -5.44 8.96 9.08
N VAL A 114 -6.34 9.22 8.12
CA VAL A 114 -7.40 10.24 8.25
C VAL A 114 -8.37 9.88 9.37
N TRP A 115 -8.74 8.60 9.47
CA TRP A 115 -9.59 8.12 10.55
C TRP A 115 -8.91 8.30 11.92
N PHE A 116 -7.63 7.94 12.03
CA PHE A 116 -6.85 8.11 13.24
C PHE A 116 -6.70 9.59 13.63
N LEU A 117 -6.46 10.46 12.66
CA LEU A 117 -6.41 11.90 12.85
C LEU A 117 -7.72 12.44 13.48
N GLU A 118 -8.87 12.01 12.98
CA GLU A 118 -10.17 12.42 13.55
C GLU A 118 -10.42 11.85 14.96
N ILE A 119 -9.90 10.65 15.27
CA ILE A 119 -9.92 10.12 16.65
C ILE A 119 -9.11 11.03 17.58
N LEU A 120 -7.88 11.39 17.18
CA LEU A 120 -7.00 12.25 17.98
C LEU A 120 -7.64 13.63 18.21
N LYS A 121 -8.27 14.21 17.18
CA LYS A 121 -9.02 15.47 17.28
C LYS A 121 -10.15 15.39 18.31
N LYS A 122 -10.99 14.35 18.21
CA LYS A 122 -12.09 14.13 19.16
C LYS A 122 -11.58 13.96 20.59
N LYS A 123 -10.47 13.23 20.78
CA LYS A 123 -9.84 13.06 22.10
C LYS A 123 -9.26 14.38 22.63
N ALA A 124 -8.56 15.15 21.79
CA ALA A 124 -8.03 16.45 22.16
C ALA A 124 -9.13 17.42 22.62
N GLN A 125 -10.24 17.47 21.88
CA GLN A 125 -11.40 18.30 22.24
C GLN A 125 -12.09 17.80 23.52
N LYS A 126 -12.33 16.49 23.65
CA LYS A 126 -12.98 15.88 24.82
C LYS A 126 -12.23 16.18 26.11
N TYR A 127 -10.90 16.12 26.08
CA TYR A 127 -10.05 16.27 27.27
C TYR A 127 -9.34 17.63 27.32
N LYS A 128 -9.84 18.64 26.59
CA LYS A 128 -9.22 19.97 26.43
C LYS A 128 -8.82 20.62 27.75
N HIS A 129 -9.68 20.49 28.77
CA HIS A 129 -9.51 21.09 30.10
C HIS A 129 -9.20 20.07 31.20
N THR A 130 -8.90 18.82 30.84
CA THR A 130 -8.51 17.78 31.80
C THR A 130 -7.07 18.01 32.24
N VAL A 131 -6.88 18.68 33.37
CA VAL A 131 -5.56 18.95 33.93
C VAL A 131 -4.86 17.65 34.29
N CYS A 132 -3.59 17.52 33.92
CA CYS A 132 -2.69 16.43 34.30
C CYS A 132 -1.27 16.95 34.51
N MET A 133 -0.40 16.17 35.15
CA MET A 133 0.98 16.59 35.35
C MET A 133 1.80 16.47 34.06
N GLY A 134 2.44 17.57 33.66
CA GLY A 134 3.53 17.53 32.70
C GLY A 134 4.74 16.83 33.31
N ARG A 135 5.45 16.04 32.50
CA ARG A 135 6.62 15.28 32.94
C ARG A 135 7.80 15.52 32.00
N THR A 136 8.93 15.95 32.55
CA THR A 136 10.24 16.00 31.87
C THR A 136 11.19 15.06 32.61
N HIS A 137 11.97 14.26 31.88
CA HIS A 137 12.79 13.18 32.47
C HIS A 137 12.00 12.18 33.35
N GLY A 138 10.69 12.06 33.16
CA GLY A 138 9.81 11.25 34.00
C GLY A 138 9.43 11.88 35.36
N VAL A 139 9.86 13.12 35.64
CA VAL A 139 9.62 13.85 36.89
C VAL A 139 8.55 14.92 36.69
N HIS A 140 7.76 15.21 37.72
CA HIS A 140 6.78 16.29 37.70
C HIS A 140 7.45 17.64 37.39
N ALA A 141 6.94 18.29 36.33
CA ALA A 141 7.28 19.67 35.98
C ALA A 141 6.08 20.56 36.33
N GLU A 142 5.45 21.18 35.33
CA GLU A 142 4.26 22.01 35.51
C GLU A 142 2.98 21.28 35.08
N PRO A 143 1.80 21.72 35.56
CA PRO A 143 0.52 21.23 35.05
C PRO A 143 0.36 21.48 33.55
N THR A 144 -0.26 20.54 32.85
CA THR A 144 -0.70 20.65 31.46
C THR A 144 -2.12 20.08 31.34
N THR A 145 -2.62 19.84 30.13
CA THR A 145 -3.87 19.11 29.92
C THR A 145 -3.69 17.87 29.06
N PHE A 146 -4.47 16.83 29.35
CA PHE A 146 -4.48 15.61 28.53
C PHE A 146 -4.93 15.92 27.09
N GLY A 147 -5.83 16.89 26.92
CA GLY A 147 -6.22 17.41 25.62
C GLY A 147 -5.04 18.00 24.84
N LEU A 148 -4.13 18.73 25.49
CA LEU A 148 -2.92 19.26 24.85
C LEU A 148 -1.96 18.13 24.42
N LYS A 149 -1.83 17.07 25.23
CA LYS A 149 -1.07 15.86 24.87
C LYS A 149 -1.64 15.20 23.60
N MET A 150 -2.96 15.07 23.50
CA MET A 150 -3.63 14.55 22.29
C MET A 150 -3.49 15.50 21.10
N ALA A 151 -3.54 16.81 21.32
CA ALA A 151 -3.34 17.82 20.27
C ALA A 151 -1.92 17.77 19.67
N ARG A 152 -0.91 17.46 20.48
CA ARG A 152 0.45 17.20 20.00
C ARG A 152 0.48 16.05 19.00
N TYR A 153 -0.14 14.92 19.34
CA TYR A 153 -0.24 13.76 18.46
C TYR A 153 -1.05 14.06 17.20
N TYR A 154 -2.16 14.79 17.32
CA TYR A 154 -2.92 15.26 16.16
C TYR A 154 -2.04 16.07 15.19
N SER A 155 -1.27 17.04 15.71
CA SER A 155 -0.34 17.82 14.91
C SER A 155 0.75 16.97 14.27
N GLU A 156 1.23 15.94 14.97
CA GLU A 156 2.21 14.99 14.46
C GLU A 156 1.65 14.15 13.30
N ILE A 157 0.46 13.56 13.45
CA ILE A 157 -0.17 12.77 12.38
C ILE A 157 -0.52 13.62 11.15
N LYS A 158 -0.88 14.90 11.31
CA LYS A 158 -1.01 15.81 10.16
C LYS A 158 0.28 15.85 9.32
N ARG A 159 1.43 16.05 9.97
CA ARG A 159 2.73 16.05 9.27
C ARG A 159 3.04 14.70 8.63
N GLN A 160 2.61 13.60 9.26
CA GLN A 160 2.80 12.28 8.69
C GLN A 160 1.92 12.01 7.47
N ILE A 161 0.68 12.53 7.44
CA ILE A 161 -0.19 12.46 6.25
C ILE A 161 0.46 13.21 5.09
N ASP A 162 0.96 14.42 5.31
CA ASP A 162 1.62 15.21 4.26
C ASP A 162 2.84 14.47 3.67
N ARG A 163 3.65 13.84 4.52
CA ARG A 163 4.80 13.00 4.09
C ARG A 163 4.35 11.74 3.36
N PHE A 164 3.30 11.08 3.87
CA PHE A 164 2.75 9.89 3.27
C PHE A 164 2.24 10.17 1.87
N ASP A 165 1.47 11.24 1.67
CA ASP A 165 0.93 11.60 0.36
C ASP A 165 2.03 11.92 -0.65
N HIS A 166 3.12 12.54 -0.20
CA HIS A 166 4.31 12.76 -1.04
C HIS A 166 4.94 11.44 -1.47
N ALA A 167 5.30 10.58 -0.50
CA ALA A 167 5.99 9.33 -0.77
C ALA A 167 5.11 8.33 -1.55
N ALA A 168 3.81 8.28 -1.24
CA ALA A 168 2.81 7.49 -1.95
C ALA A 168 2.75 7.88 -3.44
N LYS A 169 2.65 9.19 -3.74
CA LYS A 169 2.68 9.68 -5.13
C LYS A 169 3.98 9.30 -5.86
N GLY A 170 5.09 9.16 -5.12
CA GLY A 170 6.37 8.66 -5.64
C GLY A 170 6.25 7.24 -6.20
N VAL A 171 5.66 6.32 -5.46
CA VAL A 171 5.55 4.88 -5.82
C VAL A 171 4.27 4.50 -6.57
N GLU A 172 3.24 5.35 -6.58
CA GLU A 172 2.06 5.24 -7.44
C GLU A 172 2.42 5.58 -8.89
N ALA A 173 3.37 4.83 -9.44
CA ALA A 173 3.99 5.07 -10.73
C ALA A 173 4.09 3.79 -11.55
N GLY A 174 3.93 3.92 -12.87
CA GLY A 174 4.15 2.86 -13.85
C GLY A 174 5.34 3.15 -14.75
N LYS A 175 5.78 2.11 -15.46
CA LYS A 175 6.74 2.24 -16.55
C LYS A 175 6.42 1.24 -17.67
N ILE A 176 6.39 1.71 -18.91
CA ILE A 176 6.28 0.87 -20.12
C ILE A 176 7.23 1.43 -21.16
N SER A 177 8.49 1.06 -21.03
CA SER A 177 9.61 1.66 -21.77
C SER A 177 10.52 0.61 -22.40
N GLY A 178 10.15 -0.66 -22.27
CA GLY A 178 10.84 -1.80 -22.86
C GLY A 178 12.09 -2.21 -22.09
N ALA A 179 12.93 -3.01 -22.75
CA ALA A 179 14.02 -3.75 -22.13
C ALA A 179 15.04 -2.89 -21.36
N VAL A 180 15.32 -1.67 -21.81
CA VAL A 180 16.34 -0.78 -21.24
C VAL A 180 15.87 0.67 -21.06
N GLY A 181 14.56 0.91 -21.12
CA GLY A 181 13.99 2.25 -20.88
C GLY A 181 14.09 3.23 -22.05
N THR A 182 14.28 2.73 -23.28
CA THR A 182 14.53 3.57 -24.46
C THR A 182 13.32 3.73 -25.39
N PHE A 183 12.20 3.06 -25.10
CA PHE A 183 11.00 3.07 -25.96
C PHE A 183 11.25 2.51 -27.37
N ALA A 184 12.32 1.73 -27.57
CA ALA A 184 12.71 1.22 -28.90
C ALA A 184 11.65 0.30 -29.54
N ASN A 185 10.95 -0.48 -28.72
CA ASN A 185 9.95 -1.46 -29.15
C ASN A 185 8.52 -1.12 -28.69
N VAL A 186 8.35 -0.02 -27.97
CA VAL A 186 7.06 0.42 -27.42
C VAL A 186 7.02 1.95 -27.35
N PRO A 187 6.05 2.61 -28.02
CA PRO A 187 5.90 4.06 -27.97
C PRO A 187 5.51 4.57 -26.59
N THR A 188 5.91 5.79 -26.26
CA THR A 188 5.53 6.49 -25.01
C THR A 188 4.02 6.62 -24.83
N ALA A 189 3.24 6.64 -25.92
CA ALA A 189 1.78 6.68 -25.88
C ALA A 189 1.16 5.44 -25.19
N VAL A 190 1.82 4.28 -25.26
CA VAL A 190 1.36 3.06 -24.58
C VAL A 190 1.49 3.21 -23.06
N GLU A 191 2.63 3.71 -22.59
CA GLU A 191 2.84 4.01 -21.17
C GLU A 191 1.83 5.02 -20.65
N ALA A 192 1.63 6.12 -21.39
CA ALA A 192 0.69 7.16 -21.02
C ALA A 192 -0.75 6.62 -20.90
N TYR A 193 -1.19 5.82 -21.88
CA TYR A 193 -2.52 5.20 -21.87
C TYR A 193 -2.70 4.29 -20.65
N VAL A 194 -1.76 3.36 -20.42
CA VAL A 194 -1.88 2.39 -19.32
C VAL A 194 -1.86 3.09 -17.96
N CYS A 195 -0.94 4.03 -17.76
CA CYS A 195 -0.82 4.73 -16.48
C CYS A 195 -2.07 5.58 -16.18
N ASP A 196 -2.63 6.28 -17.17
CA ASP A 196 -3.85 7.09 -17.02
C ASP A 196 -5.05 6.22 -16.61
N HIS A 197 -5.25 5.09 -17.27
CA HIS A 197 -6.36 4.16 -16.96
C HIS A 197 -6.21 3.48 -15.59
N LEU A 198 -4.98 3.26 -15.13
CA LEU A 198 -4.70 2.73 -13.79
C LEU A 198 -4.70 3.82 -12.70
N GLY A 199 -4.81 5.10 -13.07
CA GLY A 199 -4.76 6.22 -12.14
C GLY A 199 -3.42 6.35 -11.40
N ILE A 200 -2.32 6.00 -12.08
CA ILE A 200 -0.94 6.12 -11.60
C ILE A 200 -0.14 7.00 -12.55
N ARG A 201 1.00 7.55 -12.10
CA ARG A 201 1.81 8.42 -12.97
C ARG A 201 2.75 7.59 -13.85
N ALA A 202 2.99 8.04 -15.09
CA ALA A 202 4.13 7.54 -15.86
C ALA A 202 5.44 8.04 -15.23
N GLN A 203 6.45 7.17 -15.12
CA GLN A 203 7.76 7.56 -14.62
C GLN A 203 8.56 8.30 -15.71
N GLU A 204 8.93 9.55 -15.45
CA GLU A 204 9.57 10.48 -16.42
C GLU A 204 10.70 9.83 -17.22
N ILE A 205 11.64 9.18 -16.52
CA ILE A 205 12.73 8.41 -17.10
C ILE A 205 12.86 7.12 -16.31
N SER A 206 12.95 5.99 -17.01
CA SER A 206 13.08 4.65 -16.45
C SER A 206 14.23 3.89 -17.10
N THR A 207 14.60 2.76 -16.49
CA THR A 207 15.49 1.77 -17.09
C THR A 207 14.65 0.52 -17.40
N GLN A 208 15.22 -0.68 -17.29
CA GLN A 208 14.41 -1.88 -17.21
C GLN A 208 13.46 -1.88 -16.00
N VAL A 209 13.74 -1.09 -14.95
CA VAL A 209 12.92 -1.02 -13.72
C VAL A 209 12.60 0.43 -13.35
N LEU A 210 11.62 0.60 -12.46
CA LEU A 210 11.40 1.85 -11.75
C LEU A 210 12.60 2.17 -10.83
N PRO A 211 12.95 3.46 -10.68
CA PRO A 211 13.95 3.89 -9.71
C PRO A 211 13.57 3.47 -8.28
N ARG A 212 14.50 2.83 -7.57
CA ARG A 212 14.24 2.26 -6.24
C ARG A 212 14.42 3.24 -5.08
N ASP A 213 14.92 4.45 -5.35
CA ASP A 213 14.86 5.58 -4.41
C ASP A 213 13.41 5.92 -4.03
N LEU A 214 12.48 5.84 -4.98
CA LEU A 214 11.03 6.02 -4.74
C LEU A 214 10.52 5.04 -3.67
N HIS A 215 10.95 3.78 -3.75
CA HIS A 215 10.56 2.73 -2.83
C HIS A 215 11.22 2.89 -1.47
N ALA A 216 12.49 3.31 -1.45
CA ALA A 216 13.22 3.59 -0.22
C ALA A 216 12.59 4.74 0.58
N GLU A 217 12.22 5.83 -0.10
CA GLU A 217 11.48 6.93 0.52
C GLU A 217 10.14 6.47 1.09
N TYR A 218 9.37 5.70 0.32
CA TYR A 218 8.09 5.14 0.75
C TYR A 218 8.22 4.29 2.03
N ILE A 219 9.17 3.35 2.07
CA ILE A 219 9.42 2.53 3.26
C ILE A 219 9.89 3.39 4.45
N ALA A 220 10.76 4.37 4.22
CA ALA A 220 11.21 5.28 5.27
C ALA A 220 10.04 6.10 5.86
N CYS A 221 9.11 6.54 5.02
CA CYS A 221 7.91 7.23 5.46
C CYS A 221 7.00 6.32 6.30
N LEU A 222 6.76 5.08 5.86
CA LEU A 222 5.98 4.10 6.63
C LEU A 222 6.61 3.80 7.99
N ALA A 223 7.94 3.64 8.04
CA ALA A 223 8.67 3.44 9.28
C ALA A 223 8.51 4.65 10.22
N LEU A 224 8.58 5.86 9.68
CA LEU A 224 8.42 7.08 10.46
C LEU A 224 7.01 7.21 11.06
N ILE A 225 5.97 6.83 10.31
CA ILE A 225 4.59 6.74 10.82
C ILE A 225 4.50 5.72 11.95
N ALA A 226 5.09 4.53 11.78
CA ALA A 226 5.10 3.50 12.80
C ALA A 226 5.81 3.96 14.08
N THR A 227 6.95 4.67 13.98
CA THR A 227 7.66 5.24 15.13
C THR A 227 6.84 6.34 15.83
N SER A 228 6.04 7.13 15.11
CA SER A 228 5.09 8.05 15.73
C SER A 228 4.02 7.31 16.55
N ILE A 229 3.53 6.17 16.05
CA ILE A 229 2.57 5.32 16.78
C ILE A 229 3.24 4.70 18.02
N GLU A 230 4.48 4.23 17.91
CA GLU A 230 5.28 3.72 19.03
C GLU A 230 5.44 4.78 20.14
N ASN A 231 5.68 6.05 19.77
CA ASN A 231 5.77 7.15 20.72
C ASN A 231 4.47 7.33 21.53
N MET A 232 3.32 7.18 20.88
CA MET A 232 2.00 7.24 21.52
C MET A 232 1.75 6.02 22.42
N ALA A 233 2.09 4.83 21.92
CA ALA A 233 1.94 3.58 22.65
C ALA A 233 2.80 3.55 23.92
N THR A 234 4.03 4.05 23.83
CA THR A 234 4.94 4.21 24.96
C THR A 234 4.37 5.15 26.02
N GLU A 235 3.75 6.26 25.62
CA GLU A 235 3.05 7.14 26.55
C GLU A 235 1.89 6.44 27.26
N ILE A 236 1.05 5.68 26.53
CA ILE A 236 -0.05 4.92 27.12
C ILE A 236 0.48 3.94 28.17
N ARG A 237 1.56 3.21 27.85
CA ARG A 237 2.24 2.29 28.77
C ARG A 237 2.73 3.00 30.03
N HIS A 238 3.30 4.20 29.90
CA HIS A 238 3.73 4.99 31.05
C HIS A 238 2.56 5.45 31.93
N LEU A 239 1.49 5.94 31.33
CA LEU A 239 0.35 6.47 32.05
C LEU A 239 -0.55 5.38 32.68
N GLN A 240 -0.50 4.15 32.16
CA GLN A 240 -1.20 2.98 32.71
C GLN A 240 -0.41 2.25 33.81
N LYS A 241 0.84 2.67 34.12
CA LYS A 241 1.58 2.15 35.28
C LYS A 241 0.74 2.22 36.55
N SER A 242 0.87 1.21 37.42
CA SER A 242 0.10 1.09 38.66
C SER A 242 0.22 2.31 39.58
N GLU A 243 1.38 2.96 39.59
CA GLU A 243 1.68 4.13 40.41
C GLU A 243 1.10 5.43 39.83
N THR A 244 0.69 5.43 38.55
CA THR A 244 0.19 6.61 37.84
C THR A 244 -1.31 6.52 37.55
N ARG A 245 -1.75 5.46 36.87
CA ARG A 245 -3.16 5.21 36.50
C ARG A 245 -3.93 6.44 35.96
N GLU A 246 -3.27 7.24 35.13
CA GLU A 246 -3.92 8.37 34.46
C GLU A 246 -4.75 7.92 33.25
N VAL A 247 -4.39 6.79 32.64
CA VAL A 247 -5.14 6.16 31.53
C VAL A 247 -5.18 4.64 31.70
N GLU A 248 -6.11 3.99 31.01
CA GLU A 248 -6.19 2.54 30.90
C GLU A 248 -6.72 2.15 29.51
N GLU A 249 -6.10 1.17 28.86
CA GLU A 249 -6.65 0.52 27.66
C GLU A 249 -8.02 -0.08 27.96
N TYR A 250 -8.87 -0.13 26.93
CA TYR A 250 -10.18 -0.75 27.08
C TYR A 250 -10.03 -2.23 27.45
N PHE A 251 -10.67 -2.64 28.54
CA PHE A 251 -10.68 -4.00 29.04
C PHE A 251 -12.07 -4.62 28.88
N ALA A 252 -12.22 -5.56 27.95
CA ALA A 252 -13.51 -6.12 27.57
C ALA A 252 -14.09 -7.04 28.66
N LYS A 253 -15.42 -7.16 28.69
CA LYS A 253 -16.10 -8.14 29.57
C LYS A 253 -15.64 -9.56 29.21
N GLY A 254 -15.10 -10.28 30.19
CA GLY A 254 -14.57 -11.64 30.00
C GLY A 254 -13.09 -11.71 29.59
N GLN A 255 -12.44 -10.57 29.29
CA GLN A 255 -11.00 -10.52 29.08
C GLN A 255 -10.28 -10.89 30.39
N LYS A 256 -9.25 -11.74 30.29
CA LYS A 256 -8.34 -12.05 31.40
C LYS A 256 -7.02 -11.33 31.15
N GLY A 257 -6.62 -10.44 32.05
CA GLY A 257 -5.35 -9.71 31.91
C GLY A 257 -4.13 -10.49 32.44
N SER A 258 -4.36 -11.63 33.08
CA SER A 258 -3.34 -12.63 33.43
C SER A 258 -4.00 -13.98 33.66
N SER A 259 -3.27 -15.06 33.39
CA SER A 259 -3.67 -16.43 33.73
C SER A 259 -3.72 -16.68 35.24
N ALA A 260 -2.93 -15.96 36.03
CA ALA A 260 -2.74 -16.19 37.46
C ALA A 260 -3.27 -15.06 38.37
N MET A 261 -3.40 -13.84 37.84
CA MET A 261 -3.72 -12.65 38.64
C MET A 261 -4.99 -11.94 38.13
N PRO A 262 -6.16 -12.15 38.76
CA PRO A 262 -7.43 -11.61 38.28
C PRO A 262 -7.52 -10.08 38.23
N HIS A 263 -6.69 -9.38 39.02
CA HIS A 263 -6.68 -7.92 39.11
C HIS A 263 -5.82 -7.24 38.03
N LYS A 264 -5.03 -8.02 37.27
CA LYS A 264 -4.03 -7.47 36.35
C LYS A 264 -4.70 -6.87 35.11
N ARG A 265 -4.39 -5.62 34.79
CA ARG A 265 -4.80 -4.93 33.55
C ARG A 265 -3.55 -4.35 32.87
N ASN A 266 -3.18 -4.90 31.72
CA ASN A 266 -1.96 -4.53 31.01
C ASN A 266 -2.30 -3.75 29.72
N PRO A 267 -1.43 -2.82 29.29
CA PRO A 267 -1.55 -2.11 28.01
C PRO A 267 -1.05 -2.98 26.84
N ILE A 268 -1.57 -4.20 26.68
CA ILE A 268 -1.03 -5.20 25.72
C ILE A 268 -1.13 -4.77 24.26
N SER A 269 -2.05 -3.85 23.93
CA SER A 269 -2.20 -3.37 22.55
C SER A 269 -1.13 -2.34 22.20
N SER A 270 -0.62 -1.64 23.22
CA SER A 270 0.46 -0.67 23.13
C SER A 270 1.85 -1.29 23.30
N GLU A 271 1.94 -2.55 23.72
CA GLU A 271 3.18 -3.35 23.82
C GLU A 271 3.55 -3.99 22.48
#